data_AF-A0A420VQL2-F1
#
_entry.id   AF-A0A420VQL2-F1
#
_cell.length_a   1.000
_cell.length_b   1.000
_cell.length_c   1.000
_cell.angle_alpha   90.00
_cell.angle_beta   90.00
_cell.angle_gamma   90.00
#
_symmetry.space_group_name_H-M   'P 1'
#
loop_
_entity.id
_entity.type
_entity.pdbx_description
1 polymer ?
#
loop_
_entity_poly.entity_id
_entity_poly.type
_entity_poly.pdbx_seq_one_letter_code
_entity_poly.pdbx_strand_id
1 'polypeptide(L)'
;MKQQYLLVVYTVIVAIVIFILRIKFKNLKTQSIINTNRPPGSSFPTKKVINDKLVIVDDIDENDIEKILQEFCNSHNQENFQSILRLTKLSNRKFAVTFPFDIDFDIYCFFINYLNYPIGFDRSFSIIAWATTKPTDSWVTENIANKNVMLYVSESDTEYDNVYLTTYDNIGYKLGFARGKGKQLPDRPEKDFVKPPISAGELEAKIYTDFS
;
A
#
# COMPACT_ATOMS: atom_id res chain seq x y z
N MET A 1 -21.43 -19.52 39.47
CA MET A 1 -20.49 -20.55 38.95
C MET A 1 -20.83 -21.02 37.54
N LYS A 2 -22.02 -21.58 37.23
CA LYS A 2 -22.35 -22.09 35.87
C LYS A 2 -22.26 -21.03 34.75
N GLN A 3 -22.69 -19.79 35.01
CA GLN A 3 -22.68 -18.71 34.01
C GLN A 3 -21.27 -18.21 33.66
N GLN A 4 -20.33 -18.22 34.60
CA GLN A 4 -18.93 -17.88 34.33
C GLN A 4 -18.24 -18.94 33.47
N TYR A 5 -18.54 -20.23 33.70
CA TYR A 5 -18.03 -21.31 32.83
C TYR A 5 -18.55 -21.20 31.40
N LEU A 6 -19.82 -20.84 31.21
CA LEU A 6 -20.40 -20.62 29.87
C LEU A 6 -19.73 -19.45 29.13
N LEU A 7 -19.43 -18.35 29.83
CA LEU A 7 -18.72 -17.21 29.25
C LEU A 7 -17.29 -17.57 28.84
N VAL A 8 -16.55 -18.31 29.69
CA VAL A 8 -15.19 -18.76 29.38
C VAL A 8 -15.18 -19.68 28.16
N VAL A 9 -16.08 -20.67 28.11
CA VAL A 9 -16.20 -21.58 26.96
C VAL A 9 -16.53 -20.80 25.68
N TYR A 10 -17.43 -19.83 25.75
CA TYR A 10 -17.75 -18.98 24.60
C TYR A 10 -16.54 -18.18 24.11
N THR A 11 -15.78 -17.54 25.01
CA THR A 11 -14.57 -16.80 24.64
C THR A 11 -13.50 -17.68 23.99
N VAL A 12 -13.33 -18.91 24.47
CA VAL A 12 -12.37 -19.87 23.89
C VAL A 12 -12.81 -20.30 22.50
N ILE A 13 -14.10 -20.58 22.28
CA ILE A 13 -14.63 -20.94 20.96
C ILE A 13 -14.46 -19.78 19.97
N VAL A 14 -14.79 -18.55 20.37
CA VAL A 14 -14.60 -17.36 19.52
C VAL A 14 -13.12 -17.17 19.15
N ALA A 15 -12.21 -17.32 20.11
CA ALA A 15 -10.78 -17.23 19.86
C ALA A 15 -10.27 -18.30 18.87
N ILE A 16 -10.75 -19.55 19.00
CA ILE A 16 -10.42 -20.65 18.06
C ILE A 16 -10.96 -20.35 16.66
N VAL A 17 -12.19 -19.85 16.54
CA VAL A 17 -12.78 -19.48 15.25
C VAL A 17 -11.99 -18.35 14.59
N ILE A 18 -11.65 -17.30 15.33
CA ILE A 18 -10.80 -16.20 14.84
C ILE A 18 -9.43 -16.73 14.39
N PHE A 19 -8.83 -17.65 15.16
CA PHE A 19 -7.55 -18.26 14.83
C PHE A 19 -7.60 -19.08 13.53
N ILE A 20 -8.63 -19.91 13.35
CA ILE A 20 -8.83 -20.69 12.12
C ILE A 20 -9.06 -19.77 10.91
N LEU A 21 -9.86 -18.71 11.09
CA LEU A 21 -10.10 -17.71 10.04
C LEU A 21 -8.79 -17.01 9.64
N ARG A 22 -7.94 -16.64 10.61
CA ARG A 22 -6.63 -16.05 10.35
C ARG A 22 -5.70 -17.01 9.59
N ILE A 23 -5.67 -18.29 9.94
CA ILE A 23 -4.87 -19.29 9.20
C ILE A 23 -5.35 -19.43 7.77
N LYS A 24 -6.66 -19.57 7.55
CA LYS A 24 -7.22 -19.66 6.19
C LYS A 24 -6.92 -18.42 5.36
N PHE A 25 -7.05 -17.24 5.97
CA PHE A 25 -6.79 -15.97 5.29
C PHE A 25 -5.30 -15.80 4.94
N LYS A 26 -4.39 -16.23 5.83
CA LYS A 26 -2.95 -16.31 5.52
C LYS A 26 -2.70 -17.25 4.35
N ASN A 27 -3.27 -18.46 4.36
CA ASN A 27 -3.08 -19.44 3.27
C ASN A 27 -3.62 -18.95 1.92
N LEU A 28 -4.77 -18.27 1.89
CA LEU A 28 -5.31 -17.66 0.66
C LEU A 28 -4.41 -16.56 0.13
N LYS A 29 -3.91 -15.67 1.01
CA LYS A 29 -2.92 -14.66 0.63
C LYS A 29 -1.63 -15.30 0.09
N THR A 30 -1.09 -16.32 0.76
CA THR A 30 0.08 -17.06 0.29
C THR A 30 -0.15 -17.71 -1.08
N GLN A 31 -1.30 -18.31 -1.33
CA GLN A 31 -1.64 -18.87 -2.64
C GLN A 31 -1.71 -17.80 -3.73
N SER A 32 -2.28 -16.63 -3.44
CA SER A 32 -2.33 -15.52 -4.41
C SER A 32 -0.94 -14.98 -4.76
N ILE A 33 0.01 -15.02 -3.82
CA ILE A 33 1.39 -14.58 -4.02
C ILE A 33 2.20 -15.58 -4.86
N ILE A 34 1.99 -16.88 -4.65
CA ILE A 34 2.68 -17.95 -5.40
C ILE A 34 2.13 -18.07 -6.83
N ASN A 35 0.89 -17.64 -7.05
CA ASN A 35 0.29 -17.66 -8.37
C ASN A 35 0.99 -16.66 -9.31
N THR A 36 1.74 -17.19 -10.27
CA THR A 36 2.46 -16.44 -11.30
C THR A 36 1.70 -16.38 -12.63
N ASN A 37 0.43 -16.81 -12.66
CA ASN A 37 -0.40 -16.67 -13.85
C ASN A 37 -0.50 -15.19 -14.23
N ARG A 38 -0.42 -14.94 -15.54
CA ARG A 38 -0.53 -13.61 -16.12
C ARG A 38 -1.46 -13.57 -17.31
N PRO A 39 -2.13 -12.42 -17.53
CA PRO A 39 -2.81 -12.14 -18.77
C PRO A 39 -1.84 -12.28 -19.95
N PRO A 40 -2.37 -12.60 -21.15
CA PRO A 40 -1.55 -12.62 -22.35
C PRO A 40 -0.83 -11.28 -22.54
N GLY A 41 0.41 -11.31 -23.05
CA GLY A 41 1.20 -10.09 -23.26
C GLY A 41 0.52 -9.05 -24.18
N SER A 42 -0.43 -9.47 -25.02
CA SER A 42 -1.26 -8.58 -25.84
C SER A 42 -2.19 -7.66 -25.01
N SER A 43 -2.46 -8.01 -23.76
CA SER A 43 -3.24 -7.19 -22.82
C SER A 43 -2.37 -6.22 -22.01
N PHE A 44 -1.05 -6.26 -22.17
CA PHE A 44 -0.14 -5.36 -21.49
C PHE A 44 -0.40 -3.91 -21.94
N PRO A 45 -0.50 -2.93 -21.03
CA PRO A 45 -0.72 -1.53 -21.37
C PRO A 45 0.37 -0.99 -22.32
N THR A 46 -0.04 -0.39 -23.43
CA THR A 46 0.88 0.10 -24.46
C THR A 46 1.26 1.57 -24.29
N LYS A 47 0.49 2.33 -23.52
CA LYS A 47 0.66 3.77 -23.36
C LYS A 47 1.04 4.12 -21.92
N LYS A 48 2.27 4.59 -21.72
CA LYS A 48 2.70 5.17 -20.46
C LYS A 48 1.89 6.43 -20.15
N VAL A 49 1.63 6.65 -18.88
CA VAL A 49 0.83 7.78 -18.38
C VAL A 49 1.70 8.65 -17.49
N ILE A 50 1.69 9.96 -17.75
CA ILE A 50 2.31 10.92 -16.83
C ILE A 50 1.44 10.98 -15.59
N ASN A 51 1.99 10.55 -14.46
CA ASN A 51 1.41 10.66 -13.14
C ASN A 51 2.50 10.97 -12.12
N ASP A 52 2.10 11.46 -10.96
CA ASP A 52 3.01 11.89 -9.89
C ASP A 52 3.08 10.91 -8.72
N LYS A 53 2.61 9.67 -8.91
CA LYS A 53 2.66 8.65 -7.86
C LYS A 53 4.09 8.20 -7.65
N LEU A 54 4.54 8.35 -6.41
CA LEU A 54 5.89 8.00 -5.98
C LEU A 54 5.83 7.40 -4.59
N VAL A 55 6.54 6.30 -4.39
CA VAL A 55 6.79 5.72 -3.07
C VAL A 55 8.29 5.70 -2.81
N ILE A 56 8.68 6.13 -1.62
CA ILE A 56 10.05 6.00 -1.12
C ILE A 56 10.04 4.97 0.01
N VAL A 57 10.90 3.96 -0.14
CA VAL A 57 11.08 2.90 0.85
C VAL A 57 12.49 3.01 1.41
N ASP A 58 12.60 3.17 2.72
CA ASP A 58 13.85 3.30 3.47
C ASP A 58 14.13 2.05 4.33
N ASP A 59 15.42 1.81 4.57
CA ASP A 59 15.96 0.73 5.40
C ASP A 59 15.55 -0.69 4.94
N ILE A 60 15.62 -0.94 3.62
CA ILE A 60 15.37 -2.25 3.02
C ILE A 60 16.54 -2.65 2.12
N ASP A 61 16.82 -3.96 2.02
CA ASP A 61 17.81 -4.48 1.08
C ASP A 61 17.20 -4.71 -0.31
N GLU A 62 18.02 -4.62 -1.35
CA GLU A 62 17.58 -4.67 -2.75
C GLU A 62 16.79 -5.95 -3.08
N ASN A 63 17.31 -7.11 -2.69
CA ASN A 63 16.65 -8.40 -2.93
C ASN A 63 15.26 -8.47 -2.24
N ASP A 64 15.12 -7.86 -1.06
CA ASP A 64 13.88 -7.88 -0.31
C ASP A 64 12.82 -6.99 -0.97
N ILE A 65 13.18 -5.77 -1.38
CA ILE A 65 12.23 -4.89 -2.07
C ILE A 65 11.83 -5.50 -3.42
N GLU A 66 12.76 -6.04 -4.20
CA GLU A 66 12.44 -6.70 -5.48
C GLU A 66 11.46 -7.86 -5.29
N LYS A 67 11.69 -8.69 -4.27
CA LYS A 67 10.77 -9.78 -3.91
C LYS A 67 9.39 -9.25 -3.56
N ILE A 68 9.29 -8.25 -2.67
CA ILE A 68 8.01 -7.67 -2.24
C ILE A 68 7.24 -7.08 -3.43
N LEU A 69 7.92 -6.36 -4.33
CA LEU A 69 7.29 -5.80 -5.53
C LEU A 69 6.77 -6.91 -6.45
N GLN A 70 7.56 -7.96 -6.67
CA GLN A 70 7.14 -9.08 -7.50
C GLN A 70 5.92 -9.80 -6.90
N GLU A 71 5.90 -10.00 -5.58
CA GLU A 71 4.75 -10.62 -4.88
C GLU A 71 3.49 -9.75 -4.97
N PHE A 72 3.62 -8.43 -4.89
CA PHE A 72 2.51 -7.51 -5.08
C PHE A 72 1.93 -7.62 -6.51
N CYS A 73 2.80 -7.61 -7.52
CA CYS A 73 2.38 -7.81 -8.91
C CYS A 73 1.73 -9.18 -9.12
N ASN A 74 2.25 -10.25 -8.50
CA ASN A 74 1.65 -11.59 -8.57
C ASN A 74 0.21 -11.63 -8.06
N SER A 75 -0.10 -10.86 -7.03
CA SER A 75 -1.43 -10.83 -6.43
C SER A 75 -2.43 -9.93 -7.17
N HIS A 76 -1.97 -8.89 -7.86
CA HIS A 76 -2.84 -7.89 -8.51
C HIS A 76 -2.88 -7.98 -10.05
N ASN A 77 -1.99 -8.78 -10.66
CA ASN A 77 -1.92 -8.91 -12.13
C ASN A 77 -2.40 -10.28 -12.65
N GLN A 78 -3.25 -11.00 -11.92
CA GLN A 78 -3.70 -12.34 -12.32
C GLN A 78 -4.68 -12.31 -13.49
N GLU A 79 -5.66 -11.41 -13.44
CA GLU A 79 -6.73 -11.30 -14.45
C GLU A 79 -6.48 -10.15 -15.43
N ASN A 80 -5.92 -9.04 -14.96
CA ASN A 80 -5.58 -7.85 -15.75
C ASN A 80 -4.30 -7.21 -15.18
N PHE A 81 -3.50 -6.54 -16.00
CA PHE A 81 -2.34 -5.79 -15.50
C PHE A 81 -2.79 -4.50 -14.78
N GLN A 82 -2.90 -4.57 -13.45
CA GLN A 82 -3.34 -3.44 -12.60
C GLN A 82 -2.17 -2.74 -11.89
N SER A 83 -1.04 -3.43 -11.72
CA SER A 83 0.11 -2.98 -10.95
C SER A 83 1.41 -3.22 -11.72
N ILE A 84 1.82 -2.23 -12.51
CA ILE A 84 3.12 -2.26 -13.19
C ILE A 84 4.02 -1.29 -12.45
N LEU A 85 5.02 -1.82 -11.76
CA LEU A 85 5.84 -1.08 -10.82
C LEU A 85 7.23 -0.87 -11.42
N ARG A 86 7.83 0.26 -11.11
CA ARG A 86 9.20 0.58 -11.52
C ARG A 86 10.04 0.90 -10.29
N LEU A 87 11.04 0.07 -10.02
CA LEU A 87 12.00 0.25 -8.94
C LEU A 87 13.21 1.04 -9.44
N THR A 88 13.60 2.05 -8.69
CA THR A 88 14.82 2.84 -8.91
C THR A 88 15.62 2.92 -7.63
N LYS A 89 16.90 2.52 -7.68
CA LYS A 89 17.79 2.59 -6.53
C LYS A 89 18.23 4.05 -6.29
N LEU A 90 18.01 4.54 -5.06
CA LEU A 90 18.45 5.88 -4.66
C LEU A 90 19.75 5.82 -3.84
N SER A 91 19.87 4.83 -2.97
CA SER A 91 21.10 4.48 -2.25
C SER A 91 21.09 2.99 -1.89
N ASN A 92 22.06 2.52 -1.10
CA ASN A 92 22.17 1.09 -0.75
C ASN A 92 20.92 0.51 -0.08
N ARG A 93 20.23 1.30 0.76
CA ARG A 93 19.05 0.85 1.52
C ARG A 93 17.83 1.75 1.31
N LYS A 94 17.78 2.47 0.18
CA LYS A 94 16.72 3.42 -0.14
C LYS A 94 16.33 3.32 -1.61
N PHE A 95 15.04 3.17 -1.86
CA PHE A 95 14.51 2.94 -3.18
C PHE A 95 13.30 3.82 -3.46
N ALA A 96 13.12 4.17 -4.73
CA ALA A 96 11.91 4.79 -5.25
C ALA A 96 11.11 3.78 -6.07
N VAL A 97 9.80 3.79 -5.89
CA VAL A 97 8.85 3.03 -6.72
C VAL A 97 7.93 4.00 -7.44
N THR A 98 7.81 3.85 -8.75
CA THR A 98 6.96 4.66 -9.64
C THR A 98 6.05 3.77 -10.50
N PHE A 99 5.06 4.38 -11.16
CA PHE A 99 3.97 3.67 -11.83
C PHE A 99 3.85 4.12 -13.28
N PRO A 100 4.65 3.58 -14.22
CA PRO A 100 4.71 4.09 -15.59
C PRO A 100 3.39 4.05 -16.37
N PHE A 101 2.42 3.24 -15.95
CA PHE A 101 1.11 3.07 -16.60
C PHE A 101 -0.07 3.57 -15.76
N ASP A 102 0.22 4.39 -14.74
CA ASP A 102 -0.70 4.75 -13.64
C ASP A 102 -1.12 3.50 -12.83
N ILE A 103 -1.74 3.75 -11.68
CA ILE A 103 -2.33 2.74 -10.82
C ILE A 103 -3.59 3.34 -10.20
N ASP A 104 -4.61 2.52 -10.02
CA ASP A 104 -5.81 2.94 -9.32
C ASP A 104 -5.47 3.38 -7.88
N PHE A 105 -6.13 4.42 -7.38
CA PHE A 105 -5.80 5.01 -6.08
C PHE A 105 -6.01 4.03 -4.92
N ASP A 106 -6.97 3.11 -5.04
CA ASP A 106 -7.25 2.13 -3.99
C ASP A 106 -6.14 1.10 -3.95
N ILE A 107 -5.74 0.59 -5.12
CA ILE A 107 -4.60 -0.32 -5.27
C ILE A 107 -3.30 0.37 -4.82
N TYR A 108 -3.15 1.67 -5.08
CA TYR A 108 -2.02 2.45 -4.60
C TYR A 108 -1.97 2.55 -3.06
N CYS A 109 -3.11 2.79 -2.40
CA CYS A 109 -3.18 2.76 -0.94
C CYS A 109 -2.88 1.35 -0.39
N PHE A 110 -3.44 0.30 -1.01
CA PHE A 110 -3.12 -1.08 -0.65
C PHE A 110 -1.63 -1.38 -0.80
N PHE A 111 -1.00 -0.89 -1.86
CA PHE A 111 0.44 -1.04 -2.09
C PHE A 111 1.27 -0.39 -0.97
N ILE A 112 0.93 0.82 -0.54
CA ILE A 112 1.61 1.51 0.56
C ILE A 112 1.52 0.70 1.85
N ASN A 113 0.32 0.20 2.20
CA ASN A 113 0.12 -0.63 3.38
C ASN A 113 0.87 -1.97 3.27
N TYR A 114 0.85 -2.61 2.10
CA TYR A 114 1.55 -3.86 1.84
C TYR A 114 3.06 -3.73 1.92
N LEU A 115 3.65 -2.66 1.37
CA LEU A 115 5.08 -2.38 1.53
C LEU A 115 5.47 -2.20 3.00
N ASN A 116 4.59 -1.59 3.80
CA ASN A 116 4.85 -1.34 5.22
C ASN A 116 4.74 -2.62 6.05
N TYR A 117 3.87 -3.54 5.65
CA TYR A 117 3.63 -4.83 6.30
C TYR A 117 3.72 -6.00 5.29
N PRO A 118 4.90 -6.23 4.69
CA PRO A 118 5.01 -7.23 3.65
C PRO A 118 4.89 -8.64 4.22
N ILE A 119 4.27 -9.52 3.45
CA ILE A 119 4.03 -10.89 3.87
C ILE A 119 5.35 -11.64 3.94
N GLY A 120 5.57 -12.38 5.03
CA GLY A 120 6.80 -13.16 5.22
C GLY A 120 7.97 -12.39 5.84
N PHE A 121 7.74 -11.14 6.29
CA PHE A 121 8.70 -10.36 7.06
C PHE A 121 8.18 -10.13 8.48
N ASP A 122 9.05 -10.26 9.48
CA ASP A 122 8.73 -10.02 10.90
C ASP A 122 8.97 -8.55 11.32
N ARG A 123 9.15 -7.65 10.36
CA ARG A 123 9.39 -6.21 10.57
C ARG A 123 8.57 -5.37 9.59
N SER A 124 8.33 -4.12 9.96
CA SER A 124 7.84 -3.10 9.04
C SER A 124 8.97 -2.34 8.35
N PHE A 125 8.63 -1.64 7.28
CA PHE A 125 9.54 -0.76 6.54
C PHE A 125 9.05 0.69 6.59
N SER A 126 9.99 1.64 6.62
CA SER A 126 9.64 3.06 6.64
C SER A 126 9.30 3.50 5.23
N ILE A 127 8.05 3.94 5.03
CA ILE A 127 7.55 4.34 3.72
C ILE A 127 6.88 5.70 3.80
N ILE A 128 7.18 6.53 2.81
CA ILE A 128 6.43 7.74 2.51
C ILE A 128 6.08 7.71 1.03
N ALA A 129 4.84 8.07 0.72
CA ALA A 129 4.32 8.08 -0.64
C ALA A 129 3.69 9.42 -0.96
N TRP A 130 3.60 9.74 -2.25
CA TRP A 130 3.01 10.97 -2.76
C TRP A 130 2.12 10.70 -3.95
N ALA A 131 1.09 11.52 -4.11
CA ALA A 131 0.23 11.54 -5.29
C ALA A 131 -0.56 12.85 -5.35
N THR A 132 -1.14 13.14 -6.51
CA THR A 132 -2.28 14.04 -6.62
C THR A 132 -3.57 13.24 -6.66
N THR A 133 -4.47 13.51 -5.72
CA THR A 133 -5.80 12.90 -5.65
C THR A 133 -6.69 13.37 -6.79
N LYS A 134 -7.64 12.53 -7.20
CA LYS A 134 -8.67 12.85 -8.20
C LYS A 134 -10.06 12.79 -7.55
N PRO A 135 -11.05 13.57 -8.02
CA PRO A 135 -12.43 13.51 -7.51
C PRO A 135 -13.08 12.12 -7.62
N THR A 136 -12.57 11.28 -8.53
CA THR A 136 -13.05 9.92 -8.78
C THR A 136 -12.40 8.86 -7.88
N ASP A 137 -11.31 9.20 -7.20
CA ASP A 137 -10.62 8.26 -6.31
C ASP A 137 -11.53 7.90 -5.14
N SER A 138 -11.53 6.62 -4.73
CA SER A 138 -12.28 6.26 -3.53
C SER A 138 -11.73 7.01 -2.34
N TRP A 139 -12.60 7.26 -1.36
CA TRP A 139 -12.24 7.92 -0.10
C TRP A 139 -11.88 9.40 -0.19
N VAL A 140 -11.70 9.95 -1.39
CA VAL A 140 -11.50 11.38 -1.63
C VAL A 140 -12.83 12.13 -1.43
N THR A 141 -12.77 13.19 -0.62
CA THR A 141 -13.85 14.17 -0.47
C THR A 141 -13.53 15.42 -1.28
N GLU A 142 -14.53 16.28 -1.52
CA GLU A 142 -14.32 17.54 -2.27
C GLU A 142 -13.16 18.37 -1.70
N ASN A 143 -12.98 18.37 -0.38
CA ASN A 143 -11.93 19.13 0.31
C ASN A 143 -10.50 18.61 0.05
N ILE A 144 -10.37 17.37 -0.44
CA ILE A 144 -9.07 16.77 -0.76
C ILE A 144 -8.94 16.36 -2.21
N ALA A 145 -9.92 16.64 -3.07
CA ALA A 145 -9.80 16.37 -4.49
C ALA A 145 -8.80 17.32 -5.17
N ASN A 146 -8.01 16.81 -6.13
CA ASN A 146 -7.01 17.58 -6.87
C ASN A 146 -5.93 18.22 -5.98
N LYS A 147 -5.68 17.65 -4.80
CA LYS A 147 -4.61 18.11 -3.91
C LYS A 147 -3.41 17.18 -4.02
N ASN A 148 -2.22 17.76 -3.94
CA ASN A 148 -1.03 16.96 -3.68
C ASN A 148 -1.06 16.49 -2.22
N VAL A 149 -0.80 15.21 -2.03
CA VAL A 149 -0.90 14.55 -0.75
C VAL A 149 0.33 13.70 -0.48
N MET A 150 0.68 13.60 0.79
CA MET A 150 1.64 12.66 1.33
C MET A 150 0.88 11.54 2.03
N LEU A 151 1.20 10.29 1.73
CA LEU A 151 0.62 9.11 2.34
C LEU A 151 1.68 8.34 3.14
N TYR A 152 1.26 7.74 4.25
CA TYR A 152 2.11 6.98 5.16
C TYR A 152 1.28 6.00 5.99
N VAL A 153 1.95 5.08 6.67
CA VAL A 153 1.34 4.29 7.73
C VAL A 153 1.73 4.91 9.08
N SER A 154 0.76 5.09 9.96
CA SER A 154 1.00 5.61 11.31
C SER A 154 1.82 4.62 12.13
N GLU A 155 2.78 5.12 12.90
CA GLU A 155 3.54 4.31 13.87
C GLU A 155 2.65 3.83 15.02
N SER A 156 1.49 4.47 15.22
CA SER A 156 0.48 4.08 16.20
C SER A 156 -0.64 3.21 15.63
N ASP A 157 -0.57 2.85 14.33
CA ASP A 157 -1.59 1.99 13.71
C ASP A 157 -1.51 0.57 14.27
N THR A 158 -2.54 0.18 15.03
CA THR A 158 -2.68 -1.18 15.56
C THR A 158 -3.67 -2.04 14.77
N GLU A 159 -4.35 -1.44 13.79
CA GLU A 159 -5.39 -2.13 13.01
C GLU A 159 -4.79 -2.79 11.74
N TYR A 160 -3.64 -2.30 11.28
CA TYR A 160 -2.87 -2.80 10.13
C TYR A 160 -3.61 -2.72 8.79
N ASP A 161 -4.77 -2.06 8.75
CA ASP A 161 -5.66 -1.94 7.59
C ASP A 161 -5.94 -0.48 7.23
N ASN A 162 -5.00 0.41 7.54
CA ASN A 162 -5.12 1.84 7.30
C ASN A 162 -3.92 2.42 6.54
N VAL A 163 -4.21 3.48 5.81
CA VAL A 163 -3.22 4.44 5.29
C VAL A 163 -3.64 5.83 5.72
N TYR A 164 -2.67 6.60 6.18
CA TYR A 164 -2.87 7.99 6.56
C TYR A 164 -2.47 8.88 5.39
N LEU A 165 -3.17 10.00 5.28
CA LEU A 165 -2.97 10.99 4.23
C LEU A 165 -2.82 12.36 4.89
N THR A 166 -1.89 13.16 4.39
CA THR A 166 -1.73 14.56 4.76
C THR A 166 -1.64 15.40 3.50
N THR A 167 -2.52 16.39 3.37
CA THR A 167 -2.55 17.31 2.24
C THR A 167 -1.43 18.35 2.35
N TYR A 168 -1.09 19.02 1.24
CA TYR A 168 -0.07 20.07 1.23
C TYR A 168 -0.34 21.24 2.21
N ASP A 169 -1.62 21.49 2.54
CA ASP A 169 -2.10 22.45 3.52
C ASP A 169 -2.18 21.88 4.95
N ASN A 170 -1.56 20.71 5.20
CA ASN A 170 -1.45 20.03 6.49
C ASN A 170 -2.79 19.62 7.11
N ILE A 171 -3.70 19.08 6.29
CA ILE A 171 -4.95 18.47 6.77
C ILE A 171 -4.79 16.94 6.75
N GLY A 172 -5.04 16.30 7.89
CA GLY A 172 -4.87 14.86 8.09
C GLY A 172 -6.14 14.04 7.84
N TYR A 173 -5.97 12.87 7.22
CA TYR A 173 -7.04 11.91 6.96
C TYR A 173 -6.57 10.49 7.28
N LYS A 174 -7.48 9.66 7.77
CA LYS A 174 -7.30 8.21 7.92
C LYS A 174 -8.16 7.50 6.88
N LEU A 175 -7.52 6.73 6.01
CA LEU A 175 -8.16 5.92 4.96
C LEU A 175 -8.17 4.47 5.45
N GLY A 176 -9.35 3.97 5.85
CA GLY A 176 -9.50 2.61 6.35
C GLY A 176 -10.12 1.70 5.32
N PHE A 177 -9.42 0.62 4.95
CA PHE A 177 -9.86 -0.28 3.89
C PHE A 177 -11.16 -1.02 4.21
N ALA A 178 -11.45 -1.22 5.50
CA ALA A 178 -12.67 -1.90 5.97
C ALA A 178 -13.91 -0.98 6.08
N ARG A 179 -13.74 0.35 6.04
CA ARG A 179 -14.79 1.29 6.47
C ARG A 179 -14.93 2.50 5.53
N GLY A 180 -15.49 2.29 4.33
CA GLY A 180 -16.04 3.38 3.51
C GLY A 180 -15.13 4.62 3.34
N LYS A 181 -15.72 5.79 3.04
CA LYS A 181 -15.00 7.06 2.76
C LYS A 181 -13.94 7.40 3.83
N GLY A 182 -12.85 8.04 3.39
CA GLY A 182 -11.77 8.50 4.26
C GLY A 182 -12.27 9.41 5.37
N LYS A 183 -11.81 9.19 6.59
CA LYS A 183 -12.22 9.97 7.76
C LYS A 183 -11.19 11.07 8.01
N GLN A 184 -11.62 12.31 7.95
CA GLN A 184 -10.78 13.43 8.37
C GLN A 184 -10.43 13.28 9.86
N LEU A 185 -9.17 13.55 10.20
CA LEU A 185 -8.73 13.59 11.58
C LEU A 185 -9.25 14.88 12.24
N PRO A 186 -9.71 14.83 13.51
CA PRO A 186 -10.29 15.98 14.18
C PRO A 186 -9.27 17.10 14.47
N ASP A 187 -8.00 16.73 14.59
CA ASP A 187 -6.88 17.62 14.93
C ASP A 187 -5.87 17.73 13.77
N ARG A 188 -4.63 18.12 14.07
CA ARG A 188 -3.50 18.12 13.13
C ARG A 188 -3.15 16.71 12.62
N PRO A 189 -2.58 16.58 11.42
CA PRO A 189 -2.01 15.32 10.95
C PRO A 189 -0.91 14.82 11.90
N GLU A 190 -0.66 13.51 11.89
CA GLU A 190 0.44 12.94 12.68
C GLU A 190 1.82 13.30 12.10
N LYS A 191 1.89 13.45 10.78
CA LYS A 191 3.08 13.90 10.06
C LYS A 191 2.71 15.09 9.18
N ASP A 192 3.44 16.18 9.31
CA ASP A 192 3.31 17.33 8.42
C ASP A 192 3.70 16.92 6.98
N PHE A 193 3.07 17.55 6.00
CA PHE A 193 3.38 17.32 4.60
C PHE A 193 4.83 17.69 4.31
N VAL A 194 5.57 16.72 3.76
CA VAL A 194 6.91 16.92 3.22
C VAL A 194 6.84 16.70 1.71
N LYS A 195 7.53 17.53 0.93
CA LYS A 195 7.61 17.35 -0.53
C LYS A 195 8.41 16.09 -0.90
N PRO A 196 8.15 15.47 -2.07
CA PRO A 196 9.01 14.42 -2.61
C PRO A 196 10.49 14.81 -2.57
N PRO A 197 11.39 13.93 -2.09
CA PRO A 197 12.82 14.22 -2.00
C PRO A 197 13.53 14.16 -3.37
N ILE A 198 12.84 13.69 -4.40
CA ILE A 198 13.36 13.51 -5.75
C ILE A 198 12.26 13.80 -6.77
N SER A 199 12.62 14.44 -7.89
CA SER A 199 11.68 14.73 -8.97
C SER A 199 11.53 13.57 -9.96
N ALA A 200 10.45 13.57 -10.74
CA ALA A 200 10.22 12.57 -11.79
C ALA A 200 11.35 12.55 -12.83
N GLY A 201 11.85 13.73 -13.25
CA GLY A 201 12.93 13.82 -14.23
C GLY A 201 14.26 13.25 -13.74
N GLU A 202 14.56 13.39 -12.44
CA GLU A 202 15.74 12.77 -11.82
C GLU A 202 15.62 11.24 -11.73
N LEU A 203 14.42 10.71 -11.55
CA LEU A 203 14.16 9.27 -11.55
C LEU A 203 14.27 8.68 -12.96
N GLU A 204 13.77 9.36 -13.98
CA GLU A 204 13.84 8.92 -15.38
C GLU A 204 15.28 8.77 -15.90
N ALA A 205 16.21 9.55 -15.36
CA ALA A 205 17.63 9.49 -15.71
C ALA A 205 18.40 8.33 -15.04
N LYS A 206 17.78 7.63 -14.08
CA LYS A 206 18.41 6.54 -13.33
C LYS A 206 18.10 5.17 -13.94
N ILE A 207 18.98 4.20 -13.67
CA ILE A 207 18.72 2.79 -13.98
C ILE A 207 17.55 2.30 -13.12
N TYR A 208 16.63 1.58 -13.76
CA TYR A 208 15.44 1.05 -13.11
C TYR A 208 15.16 -0.39 -13.54
N THR A 209 14.36 -1.09 -12.73
CA THR A 209 13.82 -2.42 -13.01
C THR A 209 12.29 -2.35 -12.97
N ASP A 210 11.63 -2.91 -13.98
CA ASP A 210 10.16 -2.95 -14.05
C ASP A 210 9.64 -4.32 -13.55
N PHE A 211 8.51 -4.31 -12.84
CA PHE A 211 7.83 -5.48 -12.26
C PHE A 211 6.37 -5.54 -12.75
N SER A 212 5.88 -6.76 -13.04
CA SER A 212 4.49 -7.01 -13.47
C SER A 212 4.02 -8.43 -13.19
#